data_AF-A0A7Y0EU01-F1
#
_entry.id   AF-A0A7Y0EU01-F1
#
_cell.length_a   1.000
_cell.length_b   1.000
_cell.length_c   1.000
_cell.angle_alpha   90.00
_cell.angle_beta   90.00
_cell.angle_gamma   90.00
#
_symmetry.space_group_name_H-M   'P 1'
#
loop_
_entity.id
_entity.type
_entity.pdbx_description
1 polymer ?
#
loop_
_entity_poly.entity_id
_entity_poly.type
_entity_poly.pdbx_seq_one_letter_code
_entity_poly.pdbx_strand_id
1 'polypeptide(L)'
;MALPIQVNPKDPFIDIHTGRGQGSCTFANGFGCICSCAGIAHAQLLRMVLTPENSKKLPDKYKQALANKVRTVQARIADIPHDKVTTIIHAQQQPERVLFLCEDVTHPIIDHCRVIDILRWAEEDPLASQQVSELCTCVQNHGINSFKDLAPKAGEYLSQAHVLCDIVASIALVLSKAIDTIPAADTFINACEATFTLSRRSSLGFGPSRSRHGKDAIKARKSRQENDAVESKKQYADGNSISKDLLIKTLADISKDVYDLLAKHESQPRQFLKAVQATAILFCPDPDRHKLTWNMCFIPLFQTEICDDLRGKLNQDIITALEYGKEDIWDNGAAARW
;
A
#
# COMPACT_ATOMS: atom_id res chain seq x y z
N MET A 1 18.78 -13.92 23.62
CA MET A 1 18.48 -15.28 23.12
C MET A 1 17.11 -15.23 22.47
N ALA A 2 17.03 -15.44 21.15
CA ALA A 2 15.76 -15.43 20.43
C ALA A 2 15.07 -16.79 20.60
N LEU A 3 13.77 -16.78 20.93
CA LEU A 3 12.97 -18.00 21.09
C LEU A 3 12.83 -18.71 19.72
N PRO A 4 12.99 -20.04 19.65
CA PRO A 4 12.76 -20.79 18.42
C PRO A 4 11.26 -20.89 18.16
N ILE A 5 10.77 -20.21 17.14
CA ILE A 5 9.37 -20.27 16.73
C ILE A 5 9.21 -21.39 15.69
N GLN A 6 8.21 -22.25 15.89
CA GLN A 6 7.87 -23.36 14.99
C GLN A 6 6.88 -22.91 13.91
N VAL A 7 7.14 -23.26 12.65
CA VAL A 7 6.23 -23.09 11.51
C VAL A 7 5.27 -24.28 11.48
N ASN A 8 3.97 -24.06 11.23
CA ASN A 8 3.02 -25.15 10.99
C ASN A 8 3.15 -25.64 9.54
N PRO A 9 3.66 -26.86 9.28
CA PRO A 9 3.80 -27.37 7.91
C PRO A 9 2.45 -27.70 7.24
N LYS A 10 1.33 -27.67 7.96
CA LYS A 10 -0.02 -27.90 7.42
C LYS A 10 -0.76 -26.62 7.02
N ASP A 11 -0.19 -25.44 7.32
CA ASP A 11 -0.81 -24.14 7.08
C ASP A 11 0.27 -23.09 6.73
N PRO A 12 0.78 -23.10 5.49
CA PRO A 12 1.94 -22.32 5.12
C PRO A 12 1.59 -20.83 5.00
N PHE A 13 2.19 -20.02 5.88
CA PHE A 13 2.22 -18.58 5.72
C PHE A 13 3.35 -18.16 4.76
N ILE A 14 3.04 -17.30 3.79
CA ILE A 14 4.06 -16.69 2.92
C ILE A 14 4.80 -15.62 3.75
N ASP A 15 6.06 -15.91 4.07
CA ASP A 15 7.01 -15.02 4.74
C ASP A 15 7.69 -14.11 3.71
N ILE A 16 7.52 -12.80 3.85
CA ILE A 16 7.81 -11.88 2.74
C ILE A 16 8.94 -10.88 2.99
N HIS A 17 9.66 -10.91 4.12
CA HIS A 17 10.51 -9.75 4.47
C HIS A 17 11.96 -9.97 4.89
N THR A 18 12.48 -11.20 5.03
CA THR A 18 13.90 -11.32 5.46
C THR A 18 14.77 -12.34 4.76
N GLY A 19 14.23 -13.29 3.97
CA GLY A 19 15.03 -14.43 3.49
C GLY A 19 15.77 -15.19 4.62
N ARG A 20 15.44 -14.90 5.88
CA ARG A 20 16.04 -15.37 7.13
C ARG A 20 14.95 -15.32 8.20
N GLY A 21 13.97 -16.21 8.10
CA GLY A 21 13.03 -16.52 9.17
C GLY A 21 12.05 -15.40 9.59
N GLN A 22 10.77 -15.65 9.33
CA GLN A 22 9.59 -15.32 10.13
C GLN A 22 9.05 -13.88 10.08
N GLY A 23 8.48 -13.48 8.94
CA GLY A 23 7.60 -12.31 8.79
C GLY A 23 6.43 -12.54 7.81
N SER A 24 5.32 -13.09 8.29
CA SER A 24 4.15 -13.58 7.52
C SER A 24 3.04 -12.56 7.16
N CYS A 25 3.22 -11.26 7.41
CA CYS A 25 2.06 -10.40 7.60
C CYS A 25 1.31 -9.91 6.34
N THR A 26 1.92 -9.87 5.16
CA THR A 26 1.23 -9.25 4.00
C THR A 26 -0.02 -10.01 3.57
N PHE A 27 -0.02 -11.32 3.77
CA PHE A 27 -1.10 -12.22 3.35
C PHE A 27 -1.88 -12.84 4.52
N ALA A 28 -1.55 -12.57 5.78
CA ALA A 28 -2.19 -13.29 6.90
C ALA A 28 -3.67 -12.88 7.09
N ASN A 29 -4.59 -13.84 6.92
CA ASN A 29 -6.06 -13.67 6.95
C ASN A 29 -6.67 -13.57 8.35
N GLY A 30 -5.84 -13.34 9.37
CA GLY A 30 -6.24 -13.36 10.77
C GLY A 30 -5.14 -12.82 11.69
N PHE A 31 -5.40 -12.83 13.00
CA PHE A 31 -4.46 -12.34 14.02
C PHE A 31 -3.22 -13.26 14.19
N GLY A 32 -3.05 -14.26 13.32
CA GLY A 32 -1.96 -15.23 13.34
C GLY A 32 -0.61 -14.73 12.83
N CYS A 33 -0.42 -13.42 12.60
CA CYS A 33 0.91 -12.95 12.19
C CYS A 33 1.92 -13.18 13.33
N ILE A 34 3.01 -13.89 13.02
CA ILE A 34 4.12 -14.19 13.93
C ILE A 34 5.20 -13.11 13.96
N CYS A 35 5.02 -12.02 13.18
CA CYS A 35 5.96 -10.89 13.15
C CYS A 35 6.03 -10.19 14.51
N SER A 36 7.24 -9.79 14.91
CA SER A 36 7.47 -8.90 16.05
C SER A 36 6.74 -7.56 15.92
N CYS A 37 6.46 -7.12 14.70
CA CYS A 37 5.70 -5.92 14.37
C CYS A 37 4.18 -6.03 14.65
N ALA A 38 3.69 -7.19 15.10
CA ALA A 38 2.28 -7.44 15.37
C ALA A 38 1.34 -7.16 14.17
N GLY A 39 1.86 -7.18 12.93
CA GLY A 39 1.09 -6.87 11.71
C GLY A 39 0.94 -5.38 11.40
N ILE A 40 1.48 -4.47 12.21
CA ILE A 40 1.28 -3.01 12.04
C ILE A 40 2.11 -2.45 10.89
N ALA A 41 3.38 -2.86 10.77
CA ALA A 41 4.30 -2.34 9.75
C ALA A 41 3.80 -2.59 8.31
N HIS A 42 3.01 -3.65 8.11
CA HIS A 42 2.41 -4.01 6.81
C HIS A 42 0.90 -3.77 6.77
N ALA A 43 0.43 -2.91 7.68
CA ALA A 43 -0.98 -2.52 7.84
C ALA A 43 -1.97 -3.70 7.91
N GLN A 44 -1.51 -4.91 8.23
CA GLN A 44 -2.36 -6.08 8.40
C GLN A 44 -3.23 -5.95 9.63
N LEU A 45 -2.65 -5.51 10.75
CA LEU A 45 -3.44 -5.20 11.94
C LEU A 45 -4.48 -4.12 11.63
N LEU A 46 -4.11 -3.10 10.86
CA LEU A 46 -5.00 -2.02 10.46
C LEU A 46 -6.20 -2.54 9.67
N ARG A 47 -5.95 -3.38 8.65
CA ARG A 47 -7.00 -4.05 7.84
C ARG A 47 -7.96 -4.88 8.70
N MET A 48 -7.47 -5.48 9.78
CA MET A 48 -8.28 -6.31 10.67
C MET A 48 -9.15 -5.49 11.62
N VAL A 49 -8.67 -4.36 12.12
CA VAL A 49 -9.42 -3.55 13.10
C VAL A 49 -10.45 -2.61 12.47
N LEU A 50 -10.58 -2.62 11.14
CA LEU A 50 -11.55 -1.80 10.42
C LEU A 50 -13.00 -2.11 10.77
N THR A 51 -13.33 -3.33 11.22
CA THR A 51 -14.68 -3.66 11.67
C THR A 51 -14.80 -3.62 13.19
N PRO A 52 -15.91 -3.06 13.73
CA PRO A 52 -16.19 -3.09 15.16
C PRO A 52 -16.15 -4.50 15.75
N GLU A 53 -16.59 -5.52 15.00
CA GLU A 53 -16.58 -6.92 15.44
C GLU A 53 -15.16 -7.47 15.62
N ASN A 54 -14.25 -7.15 14.70
CA ASN A 54 -12.86 -7.62 14.79
C ASN A 54 -12.09 -6.83 15.85
N SER A 55 -12.35 -5.53 15.98
CA SER A 55 -11.77 -4.69 17.04
C SER A 55 -12.13 -5.20 18.44
N LYS A 56 -13.39 -5.63 18.66
CA LYS A 56 -13.83 -6.24 19.94
C LYS A 56 -13.11 -7.55 20.27
N LYS A 57 -12.76 -8.34 19.25
CA LYS A 57 -12.08 -9.63 19.39
C LYS A 57 -10.55 -9.49 19.44
N LEU A 58 -10.03 -8.27 19.39
CA LEU A 58 -8.61 -8.01 19.30
C LEU A 58 -7.90 -8.39 20.61
N PRO A 59 -6.90 -9.29 20.59
CA PRO A 59 -6.10 -9.58 21.78
C PRO A 59 -5.38 -8.35 22.32
N ASP A 60 -5.19 -8.26 23.64
CA ASP A 60 -4.66 -7.06 24.30
C ASP A 60 -3.27 -6.64 23.80
N LYS A 61 -2.42 -7.60 23.42
CA LYS A 61 -1.11 -7.31 22.81
C LYS A 61 -1.23 -6.47 21.53
N TYR A 62 -2.26 -6.69 20.72
CA TYR A 62 -2.48 -5.94 19.48
C TYR A 62 -3.16 -4.59 19.74
N LYS A 63 -4.05 -4.51 20.73
CA LYS A 63 -4.59 -3.21 21.22
C LYS A 63 -3.46 -2.31 21.68
N GLN A 64 -2.54 -2.85 22.49
CA GLN A 64 -1.36 -2.12 22.97
C GLN A 64 -0.44 -1.70 21.81
N ALA A 65 -0.19 -2.59 20.85
CA ALA A 65 0.63 -2.28 19.69
C ALA A 65 0.02 -1.14 18.84
N LEU A 66 -1.30 -1.17 18.61
CA LEU A 66 -2.02 -0.11 17.90
C LEU A 66 -1.95 1.21 18.67
N ALA A 67 -2.24 1.21 19.96
CA ALA A 67 -2.15 2.40 20.81
C ALA A 67 -0.74 2.99 20.85
N ASN A 68 0.30 2.14 20.86
CA ASN A 68 1.69 2.58 20.76
C ASN A 68 1.97 3.24 19.42
N LYS A 69 1.53 2.64 18.30
CA LYS A 69 1.71 3.22 16.96
C LYS A 69 0.98 4.56 16.84
N VAL A 70 -0.26 4.67 17.31
CA VAL A 70 -1.01 5.94 17.33
C VAL A 70 -0.21 7.03 18.07
N ARG A 71 0.28 6.74 19.29
CA ARG A 71 1.09 7.69 20.06
C ARG A 71 2.37 8.10 19.33
N THR A 72 3.11 7.13 18.78
CA THR A 72 4.34 7.39 18.02
C THR A 72 4.06 8.28 16.81
N VAL A 73 2.98 8.02 16.08
CA VAL A 73 2.62 8.79 14.88
C VAL A 73 2.19 10.20 15.23
N GLN A 74 1.40 10.38 16.28
CA GLN A 74 1.02 11.71 16.79
C GLN A 74 2.26 12.53 17.18
N ALA A 75 3.22 11.92 17.89
CA ALA A 75 4.47 12.58 18.24
C ALA A 75 5.29 12.96 16.99
N ARG A 76 5.44 12.03 16.04
CA ARG A 76 6.19 12.29 14.78
C ARG A 76 5.57 13.38 13.92
N ILE A 77 4.24 13.53 13.92
CA ILE A 77 3.57 14.65 13.24
C ILE A 77 3.88 15.98 13.93
N ALA A 78 3.83 16.02 15.27
CA ALA A 78 4.18 17.21 16.04
C ALA A 78 5.65 17.62 15.87
N ASP A 79 6.55 16.65 15.68
CA ASP A 79 7.98 16.85 15.53
C ASP A 79 8.41 17.24 14.09
N ILE A 80 7.47 17.35 13.13
CA ILE A 80 7.81 17.78 11.76
C ILE A 80 8.43 19.19 11.80
N PRO A 81 9.66 19.38 11.28
CA PRO A 81 10.36 20.65 11.37
C PRO A 81 9.87 21.61 10.26
N HIS A 82 8.65 22.14 10.43
CA HIS A 82 7.93 22.97 9.47
C HIS A 82 8.77 24.10 8.88
N ASP A 83 9.44 24.91 9.71
CA ASP A 83 10.24 26.06 9.26
C ASP A 83 11.42 25.65 8.37
N LYS A 84 12.07 24.53 8.71
CA LYS A 84 13.18 23.98 7.93
C LYS A 84 12.68 23.49 6.57
N VAL A 85 11.54 22.81 6.54
CA VAL A 85 10.94 22.31 5.30
C VAL A 85 10.54 23.48 4.39
N THR A 86 9.83 24.46 4.94
CA THR A 86 9.47 25.71 4.25
C THR A 86 10.68 26.43 3.66
N THR A 87 11.72 26.64 4.46
CA THR A 87 12.95 27.32 4.01
C THR A 87 13.55 26.65 2.78
N ILE A 88 13.59 25.32 2.76
CA ILE A 88 14.19 24.61 1.63
C ILE A 88 13.26 24.66 0.40
N ILE A 89 11.94 24.54 0.58
CA ILE A 89 10.95 24.68 -0.51
C ILE A 89 11.13 26.03 -1.22
N HIS A 90 11.17 27.14 -0.48
CA HIS A 90 11.32 28.49 -1.06
C HIS A 90 12.70 28.71 -1.71
N ALA A 91 13.76 28.12 -1.17
CA ALA A 91 15.13 28.29 -1.67
C ALA A 91 15.32 27.76 -3.11
N GLN A 92 14.53 26.80 -3.57
CA GLN A 92 14.70 26.19 -4.88
C GLN A 92 13.87 26.83 -6.01
N GLN A 93 13.13 27.91 -5.74
CA GLN A 93 12.46 28.80 -6.72
C GLN A 93 11.47 28.14 -7.72
N GLN A 94 11.28 26.82 -7.69
CA GLN A 94 10.14 26.07 -8.21
C GLN A 94 9.94 24.80 -7.36
N PRO A 95 8.71 24.29 -7.22
CA PRO A 95 8.47 22.99 -6.59
C PRO A 95 8.84 21.82 -7.54
N GLU A 96 10.01 21.85 -8.19
CA GLU A 96 10.59 20.62 -8.75
C GLU A 96 11.19 19.83 -7.59
N ARG A 97 10.32 19.06 -6.89
CA ARG A 97 10.60 18.11 -5.78
C ARG A 97 11.92 18.34 -5.03
N VAL A 98 12.08 19.55 -4.56
CA VAL A 98 13.18 20.08 -3.76
C VAL A 98 13.47 19.22 -2.54
N LEU A 99 12.39 18.76 -1.93
CA LEU A 99 12.36 17.84 -0.83
C LEU A 99 11.42 16.71 -1.23
N PHE A 100 11.94 15.52 -1.32
CA PHE A 100 11.21 14.27 -1.13
C PHE A 100 10.56 14.16 0.26
N LEU A 101 10.22 15.29 0.94
CA LEU A 101 9.87 15.41 2.36
C LEU A 101 10.59 14.29 3.12
N CYS A 102 11.91 14.42 3.32
CA CYS A 102 12.79 13.44 3.99
C CYS A 102 11.99 12.44 4.81
N GLU A 103 12.21 11.12 4.72
CA GLU A 103 11.42 10.06 5.39
C GLU A 103 10.81 10.45 6.76
N ASP A 104 11.51 11.28 7.53
CA ASP A 104 11.07 12.06 8.70
C ASP A 104 9.83 12.97 8.53
N VAL A 105 9.29 13.18 7.33
CA VAL A 105 8.16 14.07 7.01
C VAL A 105 7.10 13.33 6.19
N THR A 106 7.45 12.65 5.09
CA THR A 106 6.44 11.83 4.36
C THR A 106 5.93 10.66 5.19
N HIS A 107 6.80 9.89 5.84
CA HIS A 107 6.37 8.68 6.54
C HIS A 107 5.42 8.99 7.70
N PRO A 108 5.66 10.01 8.56
CA PRO A 108 4.68 10.41 9.58
C PRO A 108 3.31 10.75 9.00
N ILE A 109 3.24 11.48 7.87
CA ILE A 109 1.99 11.89 7.23
C ILE A 109 1.24 10.67 6.69
N ILE A 110 1.93 9.76 6.00
CA ILE A 110 1.36 8.51 5.50
C ILE A 110 0.89 7.61 6.66
N ASP A 111 1.71 7.48 7.70
CA ASP A 111 1.37 6.70 8.89
C ASP A 111 0.15 7.29 9.61
N HIS A 112 0.02 8.62 9.70
CA HIS A 112 -1.14 9.28 10.31
C HIS A 112 -2.41 8.99 9.53
N CYS A 113 -2.36 9.14 8.20
CA CYS A 113 -3.47 8.79 7.33
C CYS A 113 -3.93 7.33 7.56
N ARG A 114 -3.01 6.38 7.63
CA ARG A 114 -3.30 4.94 7.81
C ARG A 114 -3.82 4.56 9.19
N VAL A 115 -3.16 5.05 10.22
CA VAL A 115 -3.32 4.56 11.60
C VAL A 115 -4.37 5.38 12.35
N ILE A 116 -4.65 6.60 11.91
CA ILE A 116 -5.56 7.52 12.59
C ILE A 116 -6.72 7.87 11.67
N ASP A 117 -6.48 8.51 10.53
CA ASP A 117 -7.57 9.10 9.74
C ASP A 117 -8.48 8.04 9.10
N ILE A 118 -7.92 7.03 8.43
CA ILE A 118 -8.69 5.92 7.83
C ILE A 118 -9.43 5.12 8.91
N LEU A 119 -8.80 4.87 10.06
CA LEU A 119 -9.44 4.12 11.15
C LEU A 119 -10.57 4.91 11.81
N ARG A 120 -10.36 6.21 12.07
CA ARG A 120 -11.39 7.11 12.59
C ARG A 120 -12.57 7.19 11.62
N TRP A 121 -12.31 7.37 10.32
CA TRP A 121 -13.36 7.39 9.30
C TRP A 121 -14.18 6.09 9.29
N ALA A 122 -13.53 4.93 9.36
CA ALA A 122 -14.22 3.65 9.46
C ALA A 122 -15.02 3.51 10.77
N GLU A 123 -14.53 4.04 11.89
CA GLU A 123 -15.26 4.02 13.17
C GLU A 123 -16.51 4.92 13.15
N GLU A 124 -16.42 6.08 12.52
CA GLU A 124 -17.49 7.08 12.43
C GLU A 124 -18.55 6.74 11.36
N ASP A 125 -18.16 6.02 10.30
CA ASP A 125 -19.03 5.63 9.19
C ASP A 125 -19.08 4.09 9.02
N PRO A 126 -20.16 3.43 9.48
CA PRO A 126 -20.34 1.98 9.34
C PRO A 126 -20.31 1.47 7.89
N LEU A 127 -20.75 2.28 6.92
CA LEU A 127 -20.73 1.90 5.51
C LEU A 127 -19.29 1.94 4.98
N ALA A 128 -18.51 2.97 5.34
CA ALA A 128 -17.09 3.02 5.01
C ALA A 128 -16.33 1.83 5.61
N SER A 129 -16.56 1.53 6.89
CA SER A 129 -16.00 0.34 7.56
C SER A 129 -16.30 -0.94 6.78
N GLN A 130 -17.57 -1.14 6.41
CA GLN A 130 -18.00 -2.30 5.63
C GLN A 130 -17.28 -2.36 4.28
N GLN A 131 -17.27 -1.26 3.51
CA GLN A 131 -16.68 -1.21 2.18
C GLN A 131 -15.17 -1.48 2.23
N VAL A 132 -14.42 -0.80 3.10
CA VAL A 132 -12.97 -1.01 3.22
C VAL A 132 -12.67 -2.43 3.69
N SER A 133 -13.47 -3.00 4.59
CA SER A 133 -13.31 -4.39 5.05
C SER A 133 -13.58 -5.43 3.95
N GLU A 134 -14.66 -5.26 3.18
CA GLU A 134 -15.02 -6.13 2.05
C GLU A 134 -13.92 -6.08 0.98
N LEU A 135 -13.44 -4.88 0.64
CA LEU A 135 -12.33 -4.67 -0.28
C LEU A 135 -11.02 -5.29 0.22
N CYS A 136 -10.68 -5.10 1.49
CA CYS A 136 -9.48 -5.70 2.07
C CYS A 136 -9.52 -7.22 2.02
N THR A 137 -10.69 -7.81 2.33
CA THR A 137 -10.90 -9.26 2.29
C THR A 137 -10.81 -9.80 0.87
N CYS A 138 -11.40 -9.11 -0.10
CA CYS A 138 -11.29 -9.44 -1.53
C CYS A 138 -9.83 -9.48 -1.99
N VAL A 139 -9.10 -8.37 -1.83
CA VAL A 139 -7.69 -8.27 -2.25
C VAL A 139 -6.83 -9.32 -1.55
N GLN A 140 -7.09 -9.55 -0.27
CA GLN A 140 -6.36 -10.52 0.53
C GLN A 140 -6.63 -11.96 0.09
N ASN A 141 -7.88 -12.35 -0.11
CA ASN A 141 -8.25 -13.71 -0.52
C ASN A 141 -7.65 -14.06 -1.87
N HIS A 142 -7.74 -13.15 -2.85
CA HIS A 142 -7.12 -13.37 -4.16
C HIS A 142 -5.61 -13.37 -4.07
N GLY A 143 -5.00 -12.46 -3.31
CA GLY A 143 -3.56 -12.48 -3.06
C GLY A 143 -3.08 -13.80 -2.46
N ILE A 144 -3.76 -14.31 -1.43
CA ILE A 144 -3.45 -15.62 -0.84
C ILE A 144 -3.65 -16.72 -1.88
N ASN A 145 -4.83 -16.81 -2.50
CA ASN A 145 -5.16 -17.92 -3.38
C ASN A 145 -4.27 -18.01 -4.61
N SER A 146 -3.88 -16.86 -5.16
CA SER A 146 -2.97 -16.79 -6.31
C SER A 146 -1.52 -17.11 -5.95
N PHE A 147 -1.09 -16.80 -4.73
CA PHE A 147 0.33 -16.88 -4.35
C PHE A 147 0.66 -17.97 -3.32
N LYS A 148 -0.33 -18.62 -2.70
CA LYS A 148 -0.15 -19.62 -1.62
C LYS A 148 0.76 -20.79 -2.01
N ASP A 149 0.72 -21.17 -3.28
CA ASP A 149 1.49 -22.30 -3.78
C ASP A 149 2.91 -21.88 -4.14
N LEU A 150 3.16 -20.58 -4.35
CA LEU A 150 4.51 -20.06 -4.57
C LEU A 150 5.33 -20.21 -3.30
N ALA A 151 6.50 -20.83 -3.40
CA ALA A 151 7.35 -21.05 -2.23
C ALA A 151 7.65 -19.73 -1.46
N PRO A 152 8.04 -19.80 -0.17
CA PRO A 152 8.22 -18.64 0.71
C PRO A 152 9.12 -17.52 0.17
N LYS A 153 9.98 -17.80 -0.82
CA LYS A 153 10.87 -16.81 -1.45
C LYS A 153 10.13 -15.84 -2.39
N ALA A 154 8.94 -16.17 -2.88
CA ALA A 154 8.15 -15.30 -3.76
C ALA A 154 7.63 -14.04 -3.04
N GLY A 155 7.48 -14.15 -1.72
CA GLY A 155 7.00 -13.09 -0.86
C GLY A 155 7.79 -11.80 -0.95
N GLU A 156 9.13 -11.91 -0.91
CA GLU A 156 10.04 -10.77 -0.99
C GLU A 156 9.81 -9.96 -2.26
N TYR A 157 9.72 -10.66 -3.40
CA TYR A 157 9.42 -10.03 -4.67
C TYR A 157 8.05 -9.36 -4.66
N LEU A 158 6.99 -10.09 -4.29
CA LEU A 158 5.61 -9.58 -4.34
C LEU A 158 5.43 -8.31 -3.51
N SER A 159 6.09 -8.22 -2.36
CA SER A 159 6.07 -7.04 -1.52
C SER A 159 6.88 -5.89 -2.11
N GLN A 160 8.13 -6.11 -2.52
CA GLN A 160 9.00 -5.07 -3.08
C GLN A 160 8.49 -4.56 -4.44
N ALA A 161 7.80 -5.42 -5.18
CA ALA A 161 7.20 -5.07 -6.46
C ALA A 161 5.86 -4.35 -6.32
N HIS A 162 5.32 -4.17 -5.10
CA HIS A 162 4.07 -3.46 -4.83
C HIS A 162 2.87 -4.00 -5.61
N VAL A 163 2.83 -5.30 -5.93
CA VAL A 163 1.87 -5.88 -6.88
C VAL A 163 0.42 -5.61 -6.47
N LEU A 164 0.05 -5.92 -5.23
CA LEU A 164 -1.34 -5.79 -4.76
C LEU A 164 -1.80 -4.33 -4.71
N CYS A 165 -1.00 -3.42 -4.14
CA CYS A 165 -1.37 -2.00 -4.14
C CYS A 165 -1.41 -1.41 -5.56
N ASP A 166 -0.67 -1.97 -6.53
CA ASP A 166 -0.67 -1.48 -7.92
C ASP A 166 -1.94 -1.92 -8.64
N ILE A 167 -2.41 -3.13 -8.35
CA ILE A 167 -3.73 -3.63 -8.75
C ILE A 167 -4.83 -2.72 -8.21
N VAL A 168 -4.86 -2.50 -6.90
CA VAL A 168 -5.93 -1.69 -6.28
C VAL A 168 -5.88 -0.23 -6.75
N ALA A 169 -4.68 0.35 -6.91
CA ALA A 169 -4.54 1.71 -7.44
C ALA A 169 -4.92 1.81 -8.93
N SER A 170 -4.74 0.74 -9.71
CA SER A 170 -5.21 0.66 -11.10
C SER A 170 -6.74 0.66 -11.16
N ILE A 171 -7.37 -0.09 -10.26
CA ILE A 171 -8.83 -0.09 -10.10
C ILE A 171 -9.33 1.29 -9.67
N ALA A 172 -8.67 1.95 -8.70
CA ALA A 172 -9.00 3.31 -8.28
C ALA A 172 -8.93 4.31 -9.44
N LEU A 173 -7.91 4.21 -10.30
CA LEU A 173 -7.80 5.07 -11.48
C LEU A 173 -8.98 4.87 -12.44
N VAL A 174 -9.29 3.62 -12.79
CA VAL A 174 -10.38 3.32 -13.73
C VAL A 174 -11.72 3.79 -13.14
N LEU A 175 -11.98 3.48 -11.87
CA LEU A 175 -13.18 3.93 -11.18
C LEU A 175 -13.28 5.45 -11.12
N SER A 176 -12.19 6.17 -10.85
CA SER A 176 -12.20 7.64 -10.83
C SER A 176 -12.59 8.27 -12.16
N LYS A 177 -12.23 7.62 -13.29
CA LYS A 177 -12.60 8.06 -14.65
C LYS A 177 -14.02 7.68 -15.04
N ALA A 178 -14.55 6.61 -14.44
CA ALA A 178 -15.85 6.03 -14.74
C ALA A 178 -16.92 6.37 -13.69
N ILE A 179 -16.61 7.26 -12.73
CA ILE A 179 -17.41 7.44 -11.51
C ILE A 179 -18.85 7.89 -11.79
N ASP A 180 -19.05 8.65 -12.86
CA ASP A 180 -20.36 9.17 -13.26
C ASP A 180 -21.09 8.24 -14.26
N THR A 181 -20.39 7.27 -14.85
CA THR A 181 -20.98 6.30 -15.79
C THR A 181 -20.15 5.01 -15.75
N ILE A 182 -20.52 4.10 -14.85
CA ILE A 182 -19.81 2.83 -14.66
C ILE A 182 -20.03 1.97 -15.91
N PRO A 183 -18.97 1.58 -16.63
CA PRO A 183 -19.11 0.74 -17.83
C PRO A 183 -19.48 -0.70 -17.44
N ALA A 184 -19.83 -1.52 -18.43
CA ALA A 184 -20.02 -2.95 -18.22
C ALA A 184 -18.75 -3.63 -17.65
N ALA A 185 -18.94 -4.72 -16.89
CA ALA A 185 -17.89 -5.42 -16.16
C ALA A 185 -16.64 -5.70 -17.01
N ASP A 186 -16.80 -6.30 -18.20
CA ASP A 186 -15.67 -6.63 -19.08
C ASP A 186 -14.90 -5.38 -19.53
N THR A 187 -15.60 -4.27 -19.78
CA THR A 187 -14.95 -3.00 -20.16
C THR A 187 -14.18 -2.41 -18.98
N PHE A 188 -14.74 -2.50 -17.77
CA PHE A 188 -14.07 -2.07 -16.55
C PHE A 188 -12.78 -2.89 -16.31
N ILE A 189 -12.88 -4.22 -16.34
CA ILE A 189 -11.75 -5.13 -16.10
C ILE A 189 -10.65 -4.93 -17.14
N ASN A 190 -11.00 -4.83 -18.42
CA ASN A 190 -10.03 -4.55 -19.49
C ASN A 190 -9.31 -3.21 -19.30
N ALA A 191 -10.02 -2.17 -18.82
CA ALA A 191 -9.41 -0.89 -18.49
C ALA A 191 -8.46 -0.99 -17.27
N CYS A 192 -8.79 -1.83 -16.28
CA CYS A 192 -7.92 -2.12 -15.14
C CYS A 192 -6.64 -2.83 -15.59
N GLU A 193 -6.75 -3.83 -16.46
CA GLU A 193 -5.60 -4.53 -17.06
C GLU A 193 -4.68 -3.60 -17.85
N ALA A 194 -5.25 -2.75 -18.69
CA ALA A 194 -4.49 -1.75 -19.46
C ALA A 194 -3.77 -0.77 -18.53
N THR A 195 -4.46 -0.29 -17.49
CA THR A 195 -3.89 0.63 -16.49
C THR A 195 -2.75 -0.02 -15.71
N PHE A 196 -2.96 -1.23 -15.21
CA PHE A 196 -1.94 -1.98 -14.48
C PHE A 196 -0.72 -2.23 -15.36
N THR A 197 -0.91 -2.70 -16.59
CA THR A 197 0.19 -2.95 -17.54
C THR A 197 0.97 -1.67 -17.82
N LEU A 198 0.30 -0.54 -18.00
CA LEU A 198 0.94 0.76 -18.19
C LEU A 198 1.72 1.20 -16.94
N SER A 199 1.17 0.99 -15.74
CA SER A 199 1.85 1.27 -14.46
C SER A 199 3.14 0.44 -14.33
N ARG A 200 3.07 -0.88 -14.60
CA ARG A 200 4.24 -1.78 -14.56
C ARG A 200 5.32 -1.36 -15.56
N ARG A 201 4.94 -0.89 -16.75
CA ARG A 201 5.89 -0.45 -17.78
C ARG A 201 6.54 0.90 -17.46
N SER A 202 5.78 1.84 -16.91
CA SER A 202 6.23 3.23 -16.70
C SER A 202 6.88 3.48 -15.33
N SER A 203 6.66 2.59 -14.37
CA SER A 203 7.26 2.68 -13.03
C SER A 203 8.55 1.88 -12.96
N LEU A 204 9.60 2.45 -12.35
CA LEU A 204 10.82 1.68 -12.06
C LEU A 204 10.53 0.65 -10.95
N GLY A 205 11.17 -0.51 -11.08
CA GLY A 205 11.14 -1.54 -10.06
C GLY A 205 12.12 -1.25 -8.92
N PHE A 206 12.15 -2.15 -7.94
CA PHE A 206 13.09 -2.08 -6.82
C PHE A 206 14.55 -2.18 -7.33
N GLY A 207 15.45 -1.42 -6.71
CA GLY A 207 16.85 -1.37 -7.11
C GLY A 207 17.77 -0.78 -6.04
N PRO A 208 19.10 -0.89 -6.23
CA PRO A 208 20.10 -0.53 -5.21
C PRO A 208 19.98 0.91 -4.74
N SER A 209 20.21 1.12 -3.44
CA SER A 209 20.06 2.44 -2.82
C SER A 209 20.98 3.50 -3.42
N ARG A 210 20.45 4.69 -3.73
CA ARG A 210 21.23 5.86 -4.17
C ARG A 210 22.27 6.25 -3.13
N SER A 211 21.93 6.11 -1.84
CA SER A 211 22.81 6.43 -0.70
C SER A 211 24.02 5.49 -0.62
N ARG A 212 23.87 4.22 -1.02
CA ARG A 212 24.94 3.20 -0.97
C ARG A 212 25.67 2.98 -2.30
N HIS A 213 25.07 3.33 -3.44
CA HIS A 213 25.58 2.97 -4.76
C HIS A 213 25.76 4.15 -5.74
N GLY A 214 25.53 5.39 -5.29
CA GLY A 214 25.77 6.59 -6.10
C GLY A 214 24.66 6.91 -7.12
N LYS A 215 24.82 8.01 -7.86
CA LYS A 215 23.80 8.53 -8.81
C LYS A 215 23.59 7.61 -10.03
N ASP A 216 24.63 6.92 -10.50
CA ASP A 216 24.55 6.09 -11.71
C ASP A 216 23.89 4.73 -11.48
N ALA A 217 23.71 4.30 -10.23
CA ALA A 217 22.98 3.08 -9.88
C ALA A 217 21.46 3.19 -10.17
N ILE A 218 20.90 4.40 -10.24
CA ILE A 218 19.49 4.64 -10.60
C ILE A 218 19.28 4.44 -12.11
N LYS A 219 20.24 4.88 -12.94
CA LYS A 219 20.13 4.78 -14.42
C LYS A 219 20.08 3.34 -14.94
N ALA A 220 20.56 2.38 -14.16
CA ALA A 220 20.56 0.96 -14.50
C ALA A 220 19.31 0.20 -14.02
N ARG A 221 18.31 0.89 -13.44
CA ARG A 221 17.12 0.23 -12.91
C ARG A 221 16.15 -0.18 -14.01
N LYS A 222 15.72 -1.43 -13.90
CA LYS A 222 14.65 -2.01 -14.69
C LYS A 222 13.30 -1.41 -14.31
N SER A 223 12.40 -1.30 -15.27
CA SER A 223 10.98 -1.14 -15.02
C SER A 223 10.45 -2.29 -14.16
N ARG A 224 9.33 -2.06 -13.49
CA ARG A 224 8.62 -3.11 -12.75
C ARG A 224 8.27 -4.29 -13.66
N GLN A 225 7.88 -4.02 -14.90
CA GLN A 225 7.63 -5.04 -15.93
C GLN A 225 8.89 -5.86 -16.29
N GLU A 226 10.05 -5.22 -16.43
CA GLU A 226 11.30 -5.95 -16.67
C GLU A 226 11.71 -6.80 -15.46
N ASN A 227 11.44 -6.33 -14.24
CA ASN A 227 11.60 -7.14 -13.04
C ASN A 227 10.62 -8.32 -13.02
N ASP A 228 9.36 -8.14 -13.41
CA ASP A 228 8.39 -9.25 -13.57
C ASP A 228 8.92 -10.30 -14.54
N ALA A 229 9.46 -9.88 -15.69
CA ALA A 229 10.00 -10.77 -16.71
C ALA A 229 11.28 -11.50 -16.28
N VAL A 230 12.04 -10.95 -15.33
CA VAL A 230 13.15 -11.64 -14.69
C VAL A 230 12.62 -12.66 -13.68
N GLU A 231 11.66 -12.26 -12.86
CA GLU A 231 11.08 -13.12 -11.83
C GLU A 231 10.32 -14.30 -12.43
N SER A 232 9.65 -14.12 -13.57
CA SER A 232 8.92 -15.17 -14.28
C SER A 232 9.81 -16.31 -14.77
N LYS A 233 11.12 -16.08 -14.88
CA LYS A 233 12.12 -17.09 -15.28
C LYS A 233 12.66 -17.88 -14.08
N LYS A 234 12.40 -17.42 -12.85
CA LYS A 234 12.80 -18.14 -11.64
C LYS A 234 11.74 -19.16 -11.30
N GLN A 235 12.17 -20.38 -11.01
CA GLN A 235 11.31 -21.41 -10.43
C GLN A 235 11.47 -21.39 -8.92
N TYR A 236 10.34 -21.38 -8.22
CA TYR A 236 10.27 -21.51 -6.78
C TYR A 236 10.34 -23.00 -6.37
N ALA A 237 10.41 -23.30 -5.07
CA ALA A 237 10.64 -24.66 -4.58
C ALA A 237 9.51 -25.66 -4.97
N ASP A 238 8.33 -25.14 -5.28
CA ASP A 238 7.15 -25.81 -5.80
C ASP A 238 7.13 -25.91 -7.35
N GLY A 239 8.12 -25.32 -8.03
CA GLY A 239 8.29 -25.34 -9.48
C GLY A 239 7.56 -24.23 -10.25
N ASN A 240 6.64 -23.49 -9.62
CA ASN A 240 5.93 -22.38 -10.26
C ASN A 240 6.77 -21.11 -10.31
N SER A 241 6.37 -20.14 -11.13
CA SER A 241 6.98 -18.81 -11.22
C SER A 241 5.92 -17.72 -11.08
N ILE A 242 6.35 -16.48 -10.78
CA ILE A 242 5.48 -15.30 -10.87
C ILE A 242 5.40 -14.90 -12.34
N SER A 243 4.47 -15.52 -13.07
CA SER A 243 4.27 -15.25 -14.49
C SER A 243 3.41 -13.99 -14.71
N LYS A 244 3.51 -13.39 -15.89
CA LYS A 244 2.62 -12.31 -16.31
C LYS A 244 1.16 -12.74 -16.24
N ASP A 245 0.86 -13.96 -16.69
CA ASP A 245 -0.51 -14.49 -16.72
C ASP A 245 -1.08 -14.66 -15.31
N LEU A 246 -0.26 -15.06 -14.33
CA LEU A 246 -0.68 -15.13 -12.93
C LEU A 246 -1.04 -13.74 -12.38
N LEU A 247 -0.22 -12.72 -12.69
CA LEU A 247 -0.47 -11.34 -12.26
C LEU A 247 -1.74 -10.77 -12.90
N ILE A 248 -1.93 -10.98 -14.20
CA ILE A 248 -3.13 -10.52 -14.92
C ILE A 248 -4.38 -11.25 -14.43
N LYS A 249 -4.32 -12.56 -14.23
CA LYS A 249 -5.42 -13.32 -13.67
C LYS A 249 -5.81 -12.81 -12.27
N THR A 250 -4.82 -12.59 -11.40
CA THR A 250 -5.06 -12.06 -10.05
C THR A 250 -5.71 -10.67 -10.10
N LEU A 251 -5.25 -9.80 -11.01
CA LEU A 251 -5.87 -8.50 -11.25
C LEU A 251 -7.32 -8.63 -11.73
N ALA A 252 -7.59 -9.53 -12.69
CA ALA A 252 -8.93 -9.74 -13.24
C ALA A 252 -9.89 -10.26 -12.17
N ASP A 253 -9.45 -11.25 -11.37
CA ASP A 253 -10.24 -11.82 -10.27
C ASP A 253 -10.57 -10.75 -9.21
N ILE A 254 -9.58 -9.93 -8.80
CA ILE A 254 -9.82 -8.80 -7.89
C ILE A 254 -10.73 -7.75 -8.53
N SER A 255 -10.51 -7.39 -9.79
CA SER A 255 -11.29 -6.35 -10.48
C SER A 255 -12.76 -6.76 -10.63
N LYS A 256 -13.02 -8.04 -10.87
CA LYS A 256 -14.37 -8.60 -10.93
C LYS A 256 -15.08 -8.49 -9.58
N ASP A 257 -14.47 -8.95 -8.50
CA ASP A 257 -15.09 -8.87 -7.18
C ASP A 257 -15.28 -7.40 -6.73
N VAL A 258 -14.34 -6.51 -7.06
CA VAL A 258 -14.51 -5.07 -6.80
C VAL A 258 -15.65 -4.48 -7.62
N TYR A 259 -15.86 -4.92 -8.86
CA TYR A 259 -17.00 -4.50 -9.68
C TYR A 259 -18.33 -4.98 -9.08
N ASP A 260 -18.39 -6.23 -8.60
CA ASP A 260 -19.58 -6.77 -7.93
C ASP A 260 -19.88 -6.00 -6.63
N LEU A 261 -18.84 -5.63 -5.86
CA LEU A 261 -18.97 -4.76 -4.69
C LEU A 261 -19.43 -3.35 -5.08
N LEU A 262 -18.90 -2.78 -6.16
CA LEU A 262 -19.33 -1.47 -6.66
C LEU A 262 -20.82 -1.49 -7.04
N ALA A 263 -21.29 -2.54 -7.72
CA ALA A 263 -22.70 -2.72 -8.06
C ALA A 263 -23.59 -2.87 -6.80
N LYS A 264 -23.10 -3.55 -5.77
CA LYS A 264 -23.78 -3.64 -4.46
C LYS A 264 -23.90 -2.27 -3.77
N HIS A 265 -22.93 -1.37 -3.98
CA HIS A 265 -22.83 -0.05 -3.37
C HIS A 265 -23.18 1.11 -4.34
N GLU A 266 -23.90 0.83 -5.43
CA GLU A 266 -24.12 1.74 -6.57
C GLU A 266 -24.66 3.13 -6.19
N SER A 267 -25.39 3.25 -5.07
CA SER A 267 -25.89 4.53 -4.59
C SER A 267 -24.81 5.53 -4.14
N GLN A 268 -23.56 5.10 -3.94
CA GLN A 268 -22.49 5.95 -3.39
C GLN A 268 -21.12 5.69 -4.05
N PRO A 269 -20.98 5.85 -5.38
CA PRO A 269 -19.77 5.48 -6.10
C PRO A 269 -18.54 6.27 -5.64
N ARG A 270 -18.72 7.55 -5.28
CA ARG A 270 -17.64 8.42 -4.77
C ARG A 270 -17.11 7.98 -3.41
N GLN A 271 -18.00 7.53 -2.51
CA GLN A 271 -17.58 6.96 -1.22
C GLN A 271 -16.87 5.62 -1.42
N PHE A 272 -17.40 4.77 -2.31
CA PHE A 272 -16.75 3.52 -2.68
C PHE A 272 -15.35 3.76 -3.26
N LEU A 273 -15.16 4.79 -4.09
CA LEU A 273 -13.84 5.19 -4.57
C LEU A 273 -12.89 5.54 -3.41
N LYS A 274 -13.33 6.33 -2.41
CA LYS A 274 -12.52 6.61 -1.20
C LYS A 274 -12.14 5.31 -0.48
N ALA A 275 -13.04 4.34 -0.41
CA ALA A 275 -12.77 3.03 0.19
C ALA A 275 -11.73 2.22 -0.61
N VAL A 276 -11.77 2.24 -1.94
CA VAL A 276 -10.75 1.62 -2.81
C VAL A 276 -9.39 2.31 -2.61
N GLN A 277 -9.36 3.64 -2.53
CA GLN A 277 -8.15 4.42 -2.29
C GLN A 277 -7.54 4.12 -0.91
N ALA A 278 -8.36 4.09 0.15
CA ALA A 278 -7.94 3.69 1.49
C ALA A 278 -7.37 2.26 1.49
N THR A 279 -8.02 1.33 0.77
CA THR A 279 -7.54 -0.05 0.63
C THR A 279 -6.16 -0.10 -0.02
N ALA A 280 -5.91 0.63 -1.11
CA ALA A 280 -4.60 0.68 -1.75
C ALA A 280 -3.51 1.17 -0.79
N ILE A 281 -3.83 2.21 0.01
CA ILE A 281 -2.93 2.76 1.02
C ILE A 281 -2.65 1.72 2.12
N LEU A 282 -3.65 0.94 2.56
CA LEU A 282 -3.47 -0.12 3.55
C LEU A 282 -2.69 -1.35 3.04
N PHE A 283 -2.62 -1.57 1.72
CA PHE A 283 -1.83 -2.66 1.13
C PHE A 283 -0.44 -2.25 0.66
N CYS A 284 -0.18 -0.95 0.53
CA CYS A 284 1.13 -0.45 0.14
C CYS A 284 2.02 -0.37 1.40
N PRO A 285 3.26 -0.85 1.43
CA PRO A 285 4.17 -0.53 2.53
C PRO A 285 4.60 0.95 2.45
N ASP A 286 4.91 1.44 1.24
CA ASP A 286 5.53 2.74 1.01
C ASP A 286 4.85 3.50 -0.16
N PRO A 287 3.73 4.23 0.05
CA PRO A 287 2.96 4.93 -0.98
C PRO A 287 3.77 6.01 -1.70
N ASP A 288 4.64 6.70 -0.99
CA ASP A 288 5.56 7.70 -1.52
C ASP A 288 6.56 7.10 -2.52
N ARG A 289 6.80 5.79 -2.42
CA ARG A 289 7.60 4.98 -3.35
C ARG A 289 6.75 4.22 -4.36
N HIS A 290 5.48 4.59 -4.51
CA HIS A 290 4.57 3.98 -5.45
C HIS A 290 3.67 5.03 -6.11
N LYS A 291 4.19 5.62 -7.19
CA LYS A 291 3.55 6.67 -8.00
C LYS A 291 2.05 6.50 -8.21
N LEU A 292 1.60 5.33 -8.69
CA LEU A 292 0.17 5.12 -8.95
C LEU A 292 -0.65 5.20 -7.66
N THR A 293 -0.20 4.55 -6.58
CA THR A 293 -0.82 4.65 -5.25
C THR A 293 -0.77 6.07 -4.71
N TRP A 294 0.35 6.79 -4.87
CA TRP A 294 0.48 8.18 -4.45
C TRP A 294 -0.55 9.08 -5.15
N ASN A 295 -0.51 9.10 -6.49
CA ASN A 295 -1.30 10.02 -7.31
C ASN A 295 -2.79 9.68 -7.30
N MET A 296 -3.13 8.38 -7.27
CA MET A 296 -4.52 7.95 -7.45
C MET A 296 -5.22 7.55 -6.16
N CYS A 297 -4.47 7.35 -5.08
CA CYS A 297 -5.04 6.92 -3.80
C CYS A 297 -4.69 7.89 -2.68
N PHE A 298 -3.41 8.10 -2.37
CA PHE A 298 -3.00 8.91 -1.23
C PHE A 298 -3.39 10.38 -1.38
N ILE A 299 -2.99 11.06 -2.45
CA ILE A 299 -3.28 12.48 -2.65
C ILE A 299 -4.80 12.75 -2.71
N PRO A 300 -5.60 12.01 -3.51
CA PRO A 300 -7.04 12.22 -3.52
C PRO A 300 -7.67 12.02 -2.15
N LEU A 301 -7.28 11.01 -1.37
CA LEU A 301 -7.82 10.77 -0.04
C LEU A 301 -7.38 11.86 0.96
N PHE A 302 -6.11 12.29 0.89
CA PHE A 302 -5.57 13.42 1.66
C PHE A 302 -6.33 14.72 1.40
N GLN A 303 -6.91 14.87 0.22
CA GLN A 303 -7.71 16.04 -0.16
C GLN A 303 -9.15 16.01 0.36
N THR A 304 -9.61 14.87 0.89
CA THR A 304 -10.97 14.71 1.46
C THR A 304 -11.05 15.08 2.93
N GLU A 305 -12.28 15.17 3.43
CA GLU A 305 -12.61 15.40 4.84
C GLU A 305 -12.01 14.36 5.80
N ILE A 306 -11.69 13.15 5.29
CA ILE A 306 -11.07 12.08 6.09
C ILE A 306 -9.78 12.55 6.74
N CYS A 307 -9.00 13.37 6.04
CA CYS A 307 -7.67 13.84 6.44
C CYS A 307 -7.66 15.30 6.92
N ASP A 308 -8.80 15.90 7.28
CA ASP A 308 -8.88 17.30 7.71
C ASP A 308 -8.04 17.59 8.96
N ASP A 309 -8.08 16.69 9.95
CA ASP A 309 -7.29 16.81 11.17
C ASP A 309 -5.77 16.74 10.89
N LEU A 310 -5.35 15.85 9.98
CA LEU A 310 -3.95 15.80 9.53
C LEU A 310 -3.55 17.07 8.79
N ARG A 311 -4.37 17.54 7.85
CA ARG A 311 -4.11 18.78 7.10
C ARG A 311 -4.01 19.99 8.03
N GLY A 312 -4.87 20.07 9.05
CA GLY A 312 -4.83 21.14 10.06
C GLY A 312 -3.55 21.17 10.90
N LYS A 313 -2.76 20.09 10.94
CA LYS A 313 -1.47 20.00 11.65
C LYS A 313 -0.27 20.33 10.76
N LEU A 314 -0.48 20.53 9.46
CA LEU A 314 0.59 20.80 8.49
C LEU A 314 0.52 22.26 8.02
N ASN A 315 1.67 22.85 7.71
CA ASN A 315 1.69 24.18 7.11
C ASN A 315 1.33 24.14 5.61
N GLN A 316 0.96 25.30 5.07
CA GLN A 316 0.48 25.41 3.69
C GLN A 316 1.55 25.03 2.66
N ASP A 317 2.84 25.26 2.95
CA ASP A 317 3.93 24.90 2.03
C ASP A 317 4.05 23.38 1.89
N ILE A 318 3.96 22.63 3.00
CA ILE A 318 3.97 21.16 2.98
C ILE A 318 2.76 20.63 2.23
N ILE A 319 1.56 21.17 2.49
CA ILE A 319 0.33 20.77 1.79
C ILE A 319 0.49 20.98 0.29
N THR A 320 0.92 22.17 -0.13
CA THR A 320 1.12 22.50 -1.55
C THR A 320 2.18 21.59 -2.19
N ALA A 321 3.25 21.27 -1.46
CA ALA A 321 4.29 20.36 -1.93
C ALA A 321 3.78 18.91 -2.10
N LEU A 322 2.89 18.43 -1.22
CA LEU A 322 2.25 17.12 -1.35
C LEU A 322 1.35 17.05 -2.60
N GLU A 323 0.54 18.09 -2.83
CA GLU A 323 -0.48 18.12 -3.89
C GLU A 323 0.08 18.33 -5.30
N TYR A 324 1.05 19.24 -5.45
CA TYR A 324 1.50 19.73 -6.76
C TYR A 324 2.91 19.27 -7.17
N GLY A 325 3.57 18.44 -6.35
CA GLY A 325 4.91 17.93 -6.63
C GLY A 325 4.99 17.06 -7.89
N LYS A 326 5.45 17.63 -9.02
CA LYS A 326 5.66 16.94 -10.30
C LYS A 326 6.80 15.91 -10.23
N GLU A 327 6.75 14.95 -11.16
CA GLU A 327 7.41 13.64 -11.12
C GLU A 327 8.93 13.67 -11.45
N ASP A 328 9.75 13.15 -10.54
CA ASP A 328 10.92 12.32 -10.89
C ASP A 328 11.25 11.40 -9.70
N ILE A 329 10.37 10.44 -9.44
CA ILE A 329 10.60 9.34 -8.48
C ILE A 329 11.33 8.28 -9.32
N TRP A 330 12.41 7.64 -8.89
CA TRP A 330 12.32 6.51 -7.97
C TRP A 330 13.53 6.32 -7.06
N ASP A 331 13.20 6.01 -5.80
CA ASP A 331 13.95 5.22 -4.83
C ASP A 331 15.39 5.68 -4.53
N ASN A 332 15.59 6.23 -3.35
CA ASN A 332 16.89 6.16 -2.68
C ASN A 332 17.28 4.69 -2.38
N GLY A 333 16.46 3.68 -2.74
CA GLY A 333 16.71 2.22 -2.84
C GLY A 333 17.21 1.57 -1.56
N ALA A 334 17.07 2.26 -0.43
CA ALA A 334 17.16 1.61 0.86
C ALA A 334 15.87 0.85 1.04
N ALA A 335 15.92 -0.49 1.17
CA ALA A 335 14.77 -1.25 1.64
C ALA A 335 14.15 -0.55 2.86
N ALA A 336 12.82 -0.50 2.97
CA ALA A 336 12.16 -0.10 4.19
C ALA A 336 12.66 -1.02 5.31
N ARG A 337 13.58 -0.51 6.14
CA ARG A 337 13.99 -1.19 7.35
C ARG A 337 12.97 -0.81 8.40
N TRP A 338 12.00 -1.69 8.61
CA TRP A 338 11.14 -1.68 9.79
C TRP A 338 11.87 -2.27 10.98
#